data_AF-A0A2E6F5G6-F1
#
_entry.id   AF-A0A2E6F5G6-F1
#
_cell.length_a   1.000
_cell.length_b   1.000
_cell.length_c   1.000
_cell.angle_alpha   90.00
_cell.angle_beta   90.00
_cell.angle_gamma   90.00
#
_symmetry.space_group_name_H-M   'P 1'
#
loop_
_entity.id
_entity.type
_entity.pdbx_description
1 polymer ?
#
loop_
_entity_poly.entity_id
_entity_poly.type
_entity_poly.pdbx_seq_one_letter_code
_entity_poly.pdbx_strand_id
1 'polypeptide(L)'
;MSKNAKSSMRERVSKKWESLREHHLTIMTTVFVVSLGMMLFTLVFIITGTYNQWGPEQNALAWITGIIGIIVAIFLWPEFFYLRGRYNFLREYMQISSPSELRKEMAEAQEAGKILGTRYLDKLREFLLEKGIKMKRR
;
A
#
# COMPACT_ATOMS: atom_id res chain seq x y z
N MET A 1 -26.03 28.08 -14.02
CA MET A 1 -25.53 27.03 -13.10
C MET A 1 -24.25 27.51 -12.41
N SER A 2 -24.31 27.65 -11.09
CA SER A 2 -23.38 28.45 -10.27
C SER A 2 -21.97 27.86 -10.15
N LYS A 3 -20.95 28.71 -10.28
CA LYS A 3 -19.51 28.42 -10.13
C LYS A 3 -19.15 27.78 -8.77
N ASN A 4 -20.00 27.95 -7.74
CA ASN A 4 -19.78 27.42 -6.39
C ASN A 4 -19.95 25.90 -6.25
N ALA A 5 -20.67 25.26 -7.18
CA ALA A 5 -20.79 23.79 -7.17
C ALA A 5 -19.49 23.10 -7.64
N LYS A 6 -18.74 23.74 -8.55
CA LYS A 6 -17.46 23.21 -9.08
C LYS A 6 -16.32 23.29 -8.05
N SER A 7 -16.27 24.32 -7.20
CA SER A 7 -15.26 24.41 -6.13
C SER A 7 -15.50 23.37 -5.03
N SER A 8 -16.74 23.20 -4.59
CA SER A 8 -17.15 22.20 -3.59
C SER A 8 -16.82 20.75 -4.01
N MET A 9 -17.04 20.39 -5.28
CA MET A 9 -16.74 19.04 -5.76
C MET A 9 -15.22 18.78 -5.85
N ARG A 10 -14.44 19.77 -6.31
CA ARG A 10 -12.97 19.67 -6.36
C ARG A 10 -12.36 19.52 -4.97
N GLU A 11 -12.87 20.25 -3.99
CA GLU A 11 -12.39 20.20 -2.61
C GLU A 11 -12.73 18.84 -1.94
N ARG A 12 -13.91 18.28 -2.23
CA ARG A 12 -14.25 16.91 -1.79
C ARG A 12 -13.35 15.85 -2.42
N VAL A 13 -13.05 15.99 -3.70
CA VAL A 13 -12.15 15.07 -4.41
C VAL A 13 -10.72 15.20 -3.89
N SER A 14 -10.22 16.40 -3.63
CA SER A 14 -8.87 16.59 -3.08
C SER A 14 -8.76 16.01 -1.67
N LYS A 15 -9.72 16.29 -0.78
CA LYS A 15 -9.76 15.70 0.57
C LYS A 15 -9.84 14.18 0.53
N LYS A 16 -10.64 13.61 -0.38
CA LYS A 16 -10.73 12.17 -0.55
C LYS A 16 -9.42 11.57 -1.10
N TRP A 17 -8.76 12.27 -2.01
CA TRP A 17 -7.46 11.88 -2.55
C TRP A 17 -6.34 11.93 -1.50
N GLU A 18 -6.32 12.97 -0.65
CA GLU A 18 -5.40 13.07 0.48
C GLU A 18 -5.62 11.93 1.48
N SER A 19 -6.87 11.64 1.83
CA SER A 19 -7.22 10.50 2.68
C SER A 19 -6.79 9.16 2.08
N LEU A 20 -6.97 8.95 0.78
CA LEU A 20 -6.52 7.75 0.07
C LEU A 20 -4.99 7.63 0.04
N ARG A 21 -4.28 8.76 -0.13
CA ARG A 21 -2.82 8.80 -0.09
C ARG A 21 -2.28 8.39 1.29
N GLU A 22 -2.91 8.82 2.36
CA GLU A 22 -2.54 8.44 3.73
C GLU A 22 -2.77 6.95 4.04
N HIS A 23 -3.72 6.33 3.33
CA HIS A 23 -4.04 4.91 3.45
C HIS A 23 -3.50 4.07 2.30
N HIS A 24 -2.60 4.62 1.48
CA HIS A 24 -2.17 4.01 0.22
C HIS A 24 -1.55 2.62 0.44
N LEU A 25 -0.67 2.48 1.44
CA LEU A 25 -0.09 1.19 1.82
C LEU A 25 -1.17 0.19 2.27
N THR A 26 -2.18 0.64 3.02
CA THR A 26 -3.29 -0.22 3.47
C THR A 26 -4.12 -0.70 2.30
N ILE A 27 -4.48 0.20 1.37
CA ILE A 27 -5.23 -0.13 0.16
C ILE A 27 -4.46 -1.15 -0.67
N MET A 28 -3.16 -0.91 -0.92
CA MET A 28 -2.33 -1.85 -1.67
C MET A 28 -2.21 -3.20 -0.96
N THR A 29 -2.14 -3.22 0.38
CA THR A 29 -2.16 -4.46 1.15
C THR A 29 -3.48 -5.21 0.97
N THR A 30 -4.62 -4.53 1.03
CA THR A 30 -5.93 -5.15 0.84
C THR A 30 -6.08 -5.71 -0.58
N VAL A 31 -5.68 -4.95 -1.59
CA VAL A 31 -5.72 -5.40 -3.00
C VAL A 31 -4.82 -6.61 -3.20
N PHE A 32 -3.61 -6.62 -2.62
CA PHE A 32 -2.70 -7.76 -2.64
C PHE A 32 -3.35 -9.00 -2.03
N VAL A 33 -3.91 -8.90 -0.83
CA VAL A 33 -4.54 -10.05 -0.12
C VAL A 33 -5.75 -10.59 -0.89
N VAL A 34 -6.58 -9.71 -1.44
CA VAL A 34 -7.75 -10.11 -2.24
C VAL A 34 -7.32 -10.83 -3.52
N SER A 35 -6.37 -10.26 -4.26
CA SER A 35 -5.82 -10.87 -5.48
C SER A 35 -5.19 -12.23 -5.19
N LEU A 36 -4.42 -12.33 -4.10
CA LEU A 36 -3.86 -13.61 -3.65
C LEU A 36 -4.96 -14.62 -3.30
N GLY A 37 -6.01 -14.18 -2.60
CA GLY A 37 -7.16 -15.03 -2.28
C GLY A 37 -7.89 -15.55 -3.52
N MET A 38 -8.11 -14.70 -4.52
CA MET A 38 -8.69 -15.09 -5.81
C MET A 38 -7.84 -16.15 -6.52
N MET A 39 -6.51 -15.97 -6.55
CA MET A 39 -5.60 -16.93 -7.16
C MET A 39 -5.57 -18.26 -6.41
N LEU A 40 -5.54 -18.23 -5.07
CA LEU A 40 -5.58 -19.44 -4.25
C LEU A 40 -6.91 -20.18 -4.41
N PHE A 41 -8.02 -19.46 -4.47
CA PHE A 41 -9.32 -20.04 -4.77
C PHE A 41 -9.32 -20.77 -6.12
N THR A 42 -8.85 -20.11 -7.19
CA THR A 42 -8.79 -20.74 -8.51
C THR A 42 -7.80 -21.90 -8.55
N LEU A 43 -6.68 -21.82 -7.82
CA LEU A 43 -5.72 -22.93 -7.70
C LEU A 43 -6.37 -24.16 -7.04
N VAL A 44 -7.08 -23.96 -5.93
CA VAL A 44 -7.83 -25.04 -5.26
C VAL A 44 -8.86 -25.62 -6.22
N PHE A 45 -9.66 -24.78 -6.89
CA PHE A 45 -10.66 -25.19 -7.88
C PHE A 45 -10.08 -26.09 -9.00
N ILE A 46 -8.86 -25.80 -9.47
CA ILE A 46 -8.16 -26.62 -10.46
C ILE A 46 -7.69 -27.94 -9.85
N ILE A 47 -7.02 -27.90 -8.69
CA ILE A 47 -6.43 -29.07 -8.03
C ILE A 47 -7.51 -30.09 -7.62
N THR A 48 -8.64 -29.62 -7.10
CA THR A 48 -9.75 -30.50 -6.65
C THR A 48 -10.58 -31.04 -7.82
N GLY A 49 -10.33 -30.59 -9.05
CA GLY A 49 -11.12 -31.00 -10.21
C GLY A 49 -12.56 -30.53 -10.17
N THR A 50 -12.87 -29.48 -9.38
CA THR A 50 -14.24 -28.99 -9.15
C THR A 50 -14.92 -28.53 -10.45
N TYR A 51 -14.12 -28.15 -11.45
CA TYR A 51 -14.63 -27.82 -12.79
C TYR A 51 -15.40 -28.96 -13.47
N ASN A 52 -15.21 -30.22 -13.08
CA ASN A 52 -15.97 -31.36 -13.62
C ASN A 52 -17.35 -31.53 -12.99
N GLN A 53 -17.59 -30.91 -11.83
CA GLN A 53 -18.82 -31.06 -11.05
C GLN A 53 -19.76 -29.85 -11.19
N TRP A 54 -19.18 -28.68 -11.47
CA TRP A 54 -19.91 -27.41 -11.56
C TRP A 54 -20.46 -27.13 -12.96
N GLY A 55 -21.51 -26.32 -13.01
CA GLY A 55 -22.11 -25.90 -14.28
C GLY A 55 -21.22 -24.93 -15.08
N PRO A 56 -21.46 -24.77 -16.39
CA PRO A 56 -20.63 -23.92 -17.26
C PRO A 56 -20.45 -22.48 -16.77
N GLU A 57 -21.52 -21.86 -16.23
CA GLU A 57 -21.47 -20.48 -15.71
C GLU A 57 -20.58 -20.35 -14.48
N GLN A 58 -20.69 -21.29 -13.53
CA GLN A 58 -19.90 -21.31 -12.30
C GLN A 58 -18.42 -21.55 -12.61
N ASN A 59 -18.14 -22.43 -13.58
CA ASN A 59 -16.79 -22.66 -14.08
C ASN A 59 -16.20 -21.39 -14.70
N ALA A 60 -16.96 -20.70 -15.56
CA ALA A 60 -16.52 -19.46 -16.17
C ALA A 60 -16.18 -18.40 -15.11
N LEU A 61 -17.01 -18.25 -14.07
CA LEU A 61 -16.76 -17.34 -12.96
C LEU A 61 -15.47 -17.68 -12.19
N ALA A 62 -15.21 -18.97 -11.93
CA ALA A 62 -14.00 -19.40 -11.23
C ALA A 62 -12.72 -19.11 -12.03
N TRP A 63 -12.77 -19.30 -13.34
CA TRP A 63 -11.68 -18.95 -14.25
C TRP A 63 -11.46 -17.43 -14.34
N ILE A 64 -12.53 -16.66 -14.53
CA ILE A 64 -12.47 -15.19 -14.58
C ILE A 64 -11.88 -14.64 -13.27
N THR A 65 -12.27 -15.19 -12.13
CA THR A 65 -11.75 -14.81 -10.80
C THR A 65 -10.23 -14.97 -10.75
N GLY A 66 -9.71 -16.12 -11.23
CA GLY A 66 -8.27 -16.37 -11.27
C GLY A 66 -7.54 -15.43 -12.23
N ILE A 67 -8.09 -15.20 -13.41
CA ILE A 67 -7.51 -14.29 -14.42
C ILE A 67 -7.42 -12.86 -13.87
N ILE A 68 -8.49 -12.36 -13.24
CA ILE A 68 -8.48 -11.04 -12.60
C ILE A 68 -7.44 -10.99 -11.49
N GLY A 69 -7.37 -12.03 -10.65
CA GLY A 69 -6.34 -12.15 -9.61
C GLY A 69 -4.91 -12.01 -10.16
N ILE A 70 -4.61 -12.69 -11.27
CA ILE A 70 -3.30 -12.65 -11.94
C ILE A 70 -3.02 -11.27 -12.56
N ILE A 71 -3.99 -10.67 -13.25
CA ILE A 71 -3.82 -9.34 -13.85
C ILE A 71 -3.51 -8.32 -12.77
N VAL A 72 -4.29 -8.31 -11.69
CA VAL A 72 -4.04 -7.44 -10.52
C VAL A 72 -2.65 -7.68 -9.95
N ALA A 73 -2.20 -8.93 -9.88
CA ALA A 73 -0.89 -9.27 -9.37
C ALA A 73 0.25 -8.67 -10.21
N ILE A 74 0.19 -8.83 -11.53
CA ILE A 74 1.23 -8.34 -12.46
C ILE A 74 1.41 -6.83 -12.33
N PHE A 75 0.31 -6.07 -12.24
CA PHE A 75 0.39 -4.60 -12.24
C PHE A 75 0.62 -4.00 -10.85
N LEU A 76 -0.03 -4.52 -9.80
CA LEU A 76 -0.06 -3.86 -8.50
C LEU A 76 0.87 -4.47 -7.46
N TRP A 77 1.28 -5.74 -7.60
CA TRP A 77 2.19 -6.34 -6.64
C TRP A 77 3.59 -5.70 -6.63
N PRO A 78 4.21 -5.33 -7.77
CA PRO A 78 5.51 -4.67 -7.74
C PRO A 78 5.47 -3.36 -6.94
N GLU A 79 4.42 -2.56 -7.11
CA GLU A 79 4.20 -1.32 -6.36
C GLU A 79 3.97 -1.63 -4.87
N PHE A 80 3.15 -2.63 -4.55
CA PHE A 80 2.96 -3.08 -3.18
C PHE A 80 4.28 -3.50 -2.51
N PHE A 81 5.11 -4.30 -3.17
CA PHE A 81 6.41 -4.75 -2.63
C PHE A 81 7.37 -3.58 -2.43
N TYR A 82 7.40 -2.62 -3.35
CA TYR A 82 8.18 -1.40 -3.21
C TYR A 82 7.79 -0.60 -1.96
N LEU A 83 6.49 -0.32 -1.79
CA LEU A 83 5.96 0.40 -0.63
C LEU A 83 6.20 -0.37 0.67
N ARG A 84 5.99 -1.70 0.64
CA ARG A 84 6.22 -2.55 1.80
C ARG A 84 7.69 -2.58 2.21
N GLY A 85 8.60 -2.57 1.24
CA GLY A 85 10.04 -2.45 1.47
C GLY A 85 10.39 -1.14 2.19
N ARG A 86 9.87 0.00 1.70
CA ARG A 86 10.06 1.31 2.36
C ARG A 86 9.48 1.34 3.78
N TYR A 87 8.33 0.72 4.01
CA TYR A 87 7.75 0.60 5.34
C TYR A 87 8.62 -0.24 6.29
N ASN A 88 9.13 -1.38 5.81
CA ASN A 88 9.99 -2.24 6.61
C ASN A 88 11.30 -1.54 6.98
N PHE A 89 11.94 -0.87 6.02
CA PHE A 89 13.13 -0.06 6.25
C PHE A 89 12.88 1.03 7.30
N LEU A 90 11.79 1.79 7.16
CA LEU A 90 11.46 2.85 8.12
C LEU A 90 11.24 2.28 9.54
N ARG A 91 10.61 1.11 9.65
CA ARG A 91 10.40 0.41 10.92
C ARG A 91 11.72 -0.05 11.55
N GLU A 92 12.64 -0.58 10.75
CA GLU A 92 13.97 -1.00 11.19
C GLU A 92 14.81 0.19 11.63
N TYR A 93 14.79 1.28 10.88
CA TYR A 93 15.44 2.54 11.24
C TYR A 93 14.96 3.08 12.60
N MET A 94 13.65 2.98 12.89
CA MET A 94 13.09 3.39 14.18
C MET A 94 13.47 2.46 15.35
N GLN A 95 14.15 1.34 15.10
CA GLN A 95 14.70 0.46 16.15
C GLN A 95 16.17 0.76 16.47
N ILE A 96 16.84 1.59 15.67
CA ILE A 96 18.25 1.96 15.87
C ILE A 96 18.39 2.78 17.16
N SER A 97 19.32 2.35 18.02
CA SER A 97 19.64 3.04 19.28
C SER A 97 20.78 4.04 19.15
N SER A 98 21.69 3.84 18.18
CA SER A 98 22.90 4.64 17.99
C SER A 98 22.60 5.98 17.28
N PRO A 99 22.91 7.14 17.90
CA PRO A 99 22.68 8.44 17.27
C PRO A 99 23.51 8.69 16.00
N SER A 100 24.68 8.07 15.85
CA SER A 100 25.54 8.21 14.66
C SER A 100 24.95 7.46 13.46
N GLU A 101 24.42 6.25 13.69
CA GLU A 101 23.73 5.46 12.66
C GLU A 101 22.44 6.13 12.21
N LEU A 102 21.66 6.66 13.16
CA LEU A 102 20.46 7.46 12.83
C LEU A 102 20.81 8.62 11.89
N ARG A 103 21.88 9.37 12.17
CA ARG A 103 22.29 10.49 11.31
C ARG A 103 22.75 10.05 9.92
N LYS A 104 23.37 8.89 9.80
CA LYS A 104 23.86 8.34 8.54
C LYS A 104 22.70 7.99 7.60
N GLU A 105 21.66 7.37 8.12
CA GLU A 105 20.52 6.88 7.32
C GLU A 105 19.31 7.83 7.30
N MET A 106 19.38 8.96 8.01
CA MET A 106 18.29 9.93 8.14
C MET A 106 17.72 10.38 6.78
N ALA A 107 18.58 10.64 5.79
CA ALA A 107 18.14 11.10 4.48
C ALA A 107 17.23 10.07 3.79
N GLU A 108 17.59 8.79 3.90
CA GLU A 108 16.81 7.69 3.34
C GLU A 108 15.55 7.43 4.15
N ALA A 109 15.61 7.53 5.48
CA ALA A 109 14.43 7.42 6.35
C ALA A 109 13.40 8.52 6.04
N GLN A 110 13.85 9.75 5.81
CA GLN A 110 12.98 10.85 5.39
C GLN A 110 12.35 10.60 4.02
N GLU A 111 13.11 10.07 3.06
CA GLU A 111 12.60 9.74 1.73
C GLU A 111 11.55 8.62 1.81
N ALA A 112 11.82 7.57 2.58
CA ALA A 112 10.86 6.49 2.84
C ALA A 112 9.57 7.03 3.48
N GLY A 113 9.69 7.90 4.49
CA GLY A 113 8.53 8.58 5.09
C GLY A 113 7.73 9.40 4.07
N LYS A 114 8.39 10.15 3.18
CA LYS A 114 7.72 10.93 2.13
C LYS A 114 6.96 10.05 1.13
N ILE A 115 7.55 8.92 0.74
CA ILE A 115 6.92 7.96 -0.19
C ILE A 115 5.68 7.33 0.44
N LEU A 116 5.76 6.95 1.72
CA LEU A 116 4.67 6.28 2.43
C LEU A 116 3.53 7.23 2.82
N GLY A 117 3.84 8.53 3.00
CA GLY A 117 2.87 9.58 3.30
C GLY A 117 3.15 10.33 4.59
N THR A 118 2.43 11.43 4.77
CA THR A 118 2.53 12.38 5.90
C THR A 118 2.53 11.70 7.25
N ARG A 119 1.60 10.76 7.48
CA ARG A 119 1.50 10.00 8.73
C ARG A 119 2.80 9.28 9.14
N TYR A 120 3.52 8.70 8.18
CA TYR A 120 4.77 7.98 8.46
C TYR A 120 5.93 8.95 8.69
N LEU A 121 5.91 10.08 7.99
CA LEU A 121 6.88 11.16 8.18
C LEU A 121 6.73 11.82 9.55
N ASP A 122 5.50 12.02 10.03
CA ASP A 122 5.23 12.58 11.36
C ASP A 122 5.71 11.63 12.47
N LYS A 123 5.44 10.32 12.34
CA LYS A 123 5.98 9.30 13.25
C LYS A 123 7.50 9.29 13.29
N LEU A 124 8.15 9.38 12.13
CA LEU A 124 9.61 9.47 12.06
C LEU A 124 10.12 10.73 12.77
N ARG A 125 9.40 11.84 12.63
CA ARG A 125 9.75 13.12 13.28
C ARG A 125 9.60 13.03 14.79
N GLU A 126 8.52 12.45 15.29
CA GLU A 126 8.32 12.20 16.72
C GLU A 126 9.46 11.34 17.28
N PHE A 127 9.76 10.21 16.64
CA PHE A 127 10.87 9.32 17.04
C PHE A 127 12.22 10.04 17.10
N LEU A 128 12.56 10.86 16.09
CA LEU A 128 13.81 11.61 16.08
C LEU A 128 13.84 12.69 17.16
N LEU A 129 12.71 13.35 17.44
CA LEU A 129 12.60 14.33 18.51
C LEU A 129 12.80 13.69 19.89
N GLU A 130 12.27 12.49 20.13
CA GLU A 130 12.51 11.71 21.35
C GLU A 130 14.00 11.39 21.54
N LYS A 131 14.75 11.21 20.45
CA LYS A 131 16.21 11.02 20.46
C LYS A 131 17.01 12.32 20.48
N GLY A 132 16.36 13.48 20.58
CA GLY A 132 17.01 14.80 20.58
C GLY A 132 17.59 15.21 19.22
N ILE A 133 17.20 14.53 18.14
CA ILE A 133 17.71 14.74 16.79
C ILE A 133 16.68 15.56 16.01
N LYS A 134 17.10 16.73 15.48
CA LYS A 134 16.25 17.54 14.61
C LYS A 134 16.32 17.02 13.19
N MET A 135 15.16 16.67 12.65
CA MET A 135 14.99 16.31 11.24
C MET A 135 15.37 17.50 10.34
N LYS A 136 16.22 17.27 9.32
CA LYS A 136 16.61 18.31 8.37
C LYS A 136 15.41 18.69 7.50
N ARG A 137 14.93 19.93 7.61
CA ARG A 137 13.86 20.46 6.75
C ARG A 137 14.48 20.67 5.35
N ARG A 138 14.10 19.86 4.38
CA ARG A 138 14.52 19.95 2.98
C ARG A 138 13.41 20.60 2.18
#